data_AF-A0A0A0V9W0-F1
#
_entry.id   AF-A0A0A0V9W0-F1
#
_cell.length_a   1.000
_cell.length_b   1.000
_cell.length_c   1.000
_cell.angle_alpha   90.00
_cell.angle_beta   90.00
_cell.angle_gamma   90.00
#
_symmetry.space_group_name_H-M   'P 1'
#
loop_
_entity.id
_entity.type
_entity.pdbx_description
1 polymer ?
#
loop_
_entity_poly.entity_id
_entity_poly.type
_entity_poly.pdbx_seq_one_letter_code
_entity_poly.pdbx_strand_id
1 'polypeptide(L)'
;MKRCKPVYEESCHCPVRFECPDHRSNDSVCYHDGKTYQIGEEVESGNPCQICRCSKSRYLGTYISCNHVDCPRQRDKFGGEGCYPTFELDSCCRTGSSCSKEEVCEFGGTGYRLGQMMKIPENPCLTCICDENWNGVLNNSSCRVITCPDLDEHWRMLDEKCIPVYYPSACCPIEFHCETKKEEI
;
A
#
# COMPACT_ATOMS: atom_id res chain seq x y z
N MET A 1 4.66 1.84 7.87
CA MET A 1 6.08 2.06 8.25
C MET A 1 6.95 1.86 7.02
N LYS A 2 7.80 2.85 6.65
CA LYS A 2 8.80 2.67 5.57
C LYS A 2 9.86 1.69 6.07
N ARG A 3 9.89 0.46 5.53
CA ARG A 3 10.72 -0.62 6.09
C ARG A 3 12.21 -0.44 5.83
N CYS A 4 12.59 0.25 4.76
CA CYS A 4 13.99 0.60 4.49
C CYS A 4 14.30 2.01 5.00
N LYS A 5 15.38 2.14 5.77
CA LYS A 5 15.81 3.43 6.34
C LYS A 5 16.79 4.13 5.40
N PRO A 6 16.52 5.39 5.00
CA PRO A 6 17.50 6.18 4.25
C PRO A 6 18.73 6.47 5.11
N VAL A 7 19.90 6.32 4.52
CA VAL A 7 21.19 6.72 5.08
C VAL A 7 21.68 7.93 4.28
N TYR A 8 22.04 9.00 4.98
CA TYR A 8 22.50 10.26 4.39
C TYR A 8 23.99 10.44 4.63
N GLU A 9 24.71 10.99 3.65
CA GLU A 9 26.08 11.50 3.83
C GLU A 9 26.06 13.03 3.88
N GLU A 10 27.05 13.61 4.57
CA GLU A 10 27.08 15.05 4.91
C GLU A 10 27.11 16.00 3.71
N SER A 11 27.34 15.49 2.49
CA SER A 11 27.48 16.30 1.28
C SER A 11 26.17 16.58 0.54
N CYS A 12 25.06 15.87 0.84
CA CYS A 12 23.81 16.04 0.11
C CYS A 12 22.58 15.76 0.98
N HIS A 13 21.50 16.56 0.82
CA HIS A 13 20.19 16.29 1.44
C HIS A 13 19.46 15.07 0.83
N CYS A 14 20.14 14.31 -0.03
CA CYS A 14 19.66 13.10 -0.65
C CYS A 14 20.23 11.88 0.08
N PRO A 15 19.44 10.83 0.31
CA PRO A 15 19.95 9.59 0.87
C PRO A 15 20.90 8.91 -0.11
N VAL A 16 22.07 8.48 0.38
CA VAL A 16 23.11 7.80 -0.41
C VAL A 16 22.89 6.29 -0.52
N ARG A 17 22.16 5.70 0.42
CA ARG A 17 21.76 4.28 0.41
C ARG A 17 20.56 4.06 1.32
N PHE A 18 19.90 2.91 1.19
CA PHE A 18 18.83 2.50 2.09
C PHE A 18 19.19 1.19 2.78
N GLU A 19 19.02 1.13 4.10
CA GLU A 19 19.18 -0.10 4.89
C GLU A 19 17.82 -0.77 5.07
N CYS A 20 17.67 -1.95 4.48
CA CYS A 20 16.49 -2.80 4.63
C CYS A 20 16.81 -3.97 5.58
N PRO A 21 15.83 -4.46 6.37
CA PRO A 21 16.01 -5.67 7.18
C PRO A 21 16.33 -6.88 6.31
N ASP A 22 17.21 -7.77 6.80
CA ASP A 22 17.62 -9.00 6.10
C ASP A 22 16.44 -10.00 6.09
N HIS A 23 15.68 -10.00 4.98
CA HIS A 23 14.49 -10.83 4.79
C HIS A 23 14.86 -12.14 4.09
N ARG A 24 15.65 -12.99 4.75
CA ARG A 24 15.88 -14.34 4.24
C ARG A 24 14.64 -15.20 4.48
N SER A 25 13.75 -15.25 3.49
CA SER A 25 12.77 -16.32 3.35
C SER A 25 13.51 -17.64 3.45
N ASN A 26 13.28 -18.43 4.50
CA ASN A 26 13.73 -19.81 4.50
C ASN A 26 12.93 -20.54 3.40
N ASP A 27 13.52 -21.50 2.67
CA ASP A 27 12.98 -22.15 1.45
C ASP A 27 11.58 -22.80 1.57
N SER A 28 10.97 -22.75 2.76
CA SER A 28 9.69 -23.32 3.11
C SER A 28 8.57 -22.31 3.37
N VAL A 29 8.87 -21.05 3.74
CA VAL A 29 7.86 -20.06 4.15
C VAL A 29 8.17 -18.67 3.62
N CYS A 30 7.15 -17.81 3.54
CA CYS A 30 7.32 -16.37 3.31
C CYS A 30 7.22 -15.63 4.64
N TYR A 31 7.92 -14.50 4.76
CA TYR A 31 7.84 -13.63 5.93
C TYR A 31 7.31 -12.26 5.52
N HIS A 32 6.28 -11.77 6.19
CA HIS A 32 5.75 -10.44 5.99
C HIS A 32 5.21 -9.87 7.31
N ASP A 33 5.63 -8.65 7.66
CA ASP A 33 5.10 -7.89 8.81
C ASP A 33 5.13 -8.62 10.15
N GLY A 34 6.22 -9.34 10.44
CA GLY A 34 6.31 -10.11 11.69
C GLY A 34 5.65 -11.49 11.62
N LYS A 35 4.93 -11.81 10.55
CA LYS A 35 4.19 -13.07 10.37
C LYS A 35 4.87 -13.97 9.35
N THR A 36 4.71 -15.27 9.52
CA THR A 36 5.15 -16.30 8.58
C THR A 36 3.96 -16.91 7.86
N TYR A 37 4.07 -17.09 6.56
CA TYR A 37 3.01 -17.58 5.68
C TYR A 37 3.45 -18.87 4.99
N GLN A 38 2.57 -19.86 4.95
CA GLN A 38 2.79 -21.11 4.23
C GLN A 38 2.62 -20.91 2.73
N ILE A 39 3.24 -21.79 1.93
CA ILE A 39 3.05 -21.77 0.47
C ILE A 39 1.56 -21.94 0.15
N GLY A 40 1.01 -21.02 -0.63
CA GLY A 40 -0.41 -20.96 -0.97
C GLY A 40 -1.26 -20.18 0.05
N GLU A 41 -0.69 -19.65 1.12
CA GLU A 41 -1.40 -18.78 2.06
C GLU A 41 -1.49 -17.34 1.52
N GLU A 42 -2.63 -16.69 1.76
CA GLU A 42 -2.84 -15.29 1.43
C GLU A 42 -2.08 -14.40 2.41
N VAL A 43 -1.35 -13.42 1.88
CA VAL A 43 -0.60 -12.45 2.68
C VAL A 43 -1.45 -11.19 2.81
N GLU A 44 -1.79 -10.85 4.04
CA GLU A 44 -2.54 -9.63 4.36
C GLU A 44 -1.73 -8.38 3.97
N SER A 45 -2.21 -7.65 2.96
CA SER A 45 -1.66 -6.35 2.54
C SER A 45 -2.38 -5.17 3.23
N GLY A 46 -3.58 -5.42 3.76
CA GLY A 46 -4.51 -4.37 4.16
C GLY A 46 -5.01 -3.46 3.02
N ASN A 47 -4.52 -3.64 1.80
CA ASN A 47 -4.98 -2.95 0.60
C ASN A 47 -5.96 -3.85 -0.14
N PRO A 48 -7.26 -3.51 -0.20
CA PRO A 48 -8.25 -4.38 -0.84
C PRO A 48 -8.05 -4.52 -2.36
N CYS A 49 -7.25 -3.64 -2.97
CA CYS A 49 -6.87 -3.73 -4.38
C CYS A 49 -5.65 -4.63 -4.65
N GLN A 50 -5.15 -5.33 -3.63
CA GLN A 50 -3.94 -6.11 -3.74
C GLN A 50 -4.13 -7.48 -3.12
N ILE A 51 -4.00 -8.50 -3.94
CA ILE A 51 -4.11 -9.90 -3.52
C ILE A 51 -2.71 -10.49 -3.56
N CYS A 52 -2.16 -10.79 -2.39
CA CYS A 52 -0.81 -11.33 -2.26
C CYS A 52 -0.86 -12.77 -1.76
N ARG A 53 0.07 -13.58 -2.24
CA ARG A 53 0.16 -14.99 -1.86
C ARG A 53 1.60 -15.42 -1.67
N CYS A 54 1.86 -16.19 -0.62
CA CYS A 54 3.15 -16.86 -0.49
C CYS A 54 3.26 -17.95 -1.55
N SER A 55 4.32 -17.88 -2.35
CA SER A 55 4.56 -18.72 -3.51
C SER A 55 5.96 -19.31 -3.48
N LYS A 56 6.20 -20.34 -4.30
CA LYS A 56 7.52 -20.97 -4.43
C LYS A 56 7.89 -21.12 -5.90
N SER A 57 9.12 -20.75 -6.24
CA SER A 57 9.69 -20.94 -7.57
C SER A 57 11.02 -21.67 -7.48
N ARG A 58 11.35 -22.46 -8.50
CA ARG A 58 12.62 -23.19 -8.59
C ARG A 58 13.85 -22.28 -8.55
N TYR A 59 13.73 -21.04 -9.01
CA TYR A 59 14.84 -20.09 -9.10
C TYR A 59 14.87 -19.07 -7.96
N LEU A 60 13.71 -18.77 -7.37
CA LEU A 60 13.54 -17.72 -6.36
C LEU A 60 13.48 -18.24 -4.93
N GLY A 61 13.27 -19.54 -4.73
CA GLY A 61 12.87 -20.06 -3.43
C GLY A 61 11.43 -19.66 -3.12
N THR A 62 11.12 -19.44 -1.84
CA THR A 62 9.84 -18.87 -1.41
C THR A 62 9.84 -17.34 -1.52
N TYR A 63 8.76 -16.81 -2.07
CA TYR A 63 8.58 -15.38 -2.32
C TYR A 63 7.11 -15.00 -2.24
N ILE A 64 6.82 -13.74 -1.96
CA ILE A 64 5.46 -13.22 -2.00
C ILE A 64 5.19 -12.76 -3.42
N SER A 65 4.06 -13.16 -3.98
CA SER A 65 3.59 -12.71 -5.29
C SER A 65 2.29 -11.96 -5.13
N CYS A 66 2.24 -10.73 -5.63
CA CYS A 66 1.06 -9.88 -5.53
C CYS A 66 0.46 -9.58 -6.90
N ASN A 67 -0.87 -9.48 -6.94
CA ASN A 67 -1.60 -9.00 -8.10
C ASN A 67 -2.45 -7.79 -7.71
N HIS A 68 -2.47 -6.78 -8.58
CA HIS A 68 -3.29 -5.60 -8.40
C HIS A 68 -4.60 -5.73 -9.15
N VAL A 69 -5.69 -5.38 -8.48
CA VAL A 69 -7.03 -5.37 -9.06
C VAL A 69 -7.25 -4.03 -9.75
N ASP A 70 -7.37 -4.08 -11.08
CA ASP A 70 -7.81 -2.93 -11.85
C ASP A 70 -9.33 -2.80 -11.82
N CYS A 71 -9.81 -1.67 -11.33
CA CYS A 71 -11.23 -1.37 -11.40
C CYS A 71 -11.64 -1.03 -12.84
N PRO A 72 -12.73 -1.63 -13.36
CA PRO A 72 -13.24 -1.28 -14.67
C PRO A 72 -13.46 0.23 -14.75
N ARG A 73 -13.03 0.88 -15.85
CA ARG A 73 -13.38 2.27 -16.15
C ARG A 73 -14.90 2.34 -16.38
N GLN A 74 -15.65 2.48 -15.30
CA GLN A 74 -17.09 2.68 -15.32
C GLN A 74 -17.37 4.07 -15.90
N ARG A 75 -17.42 4.17 -17.23
CA ARG A 75 -17.59 5.46 -17.90
C ARG A 75 -18.91 6.16 -17.54
N ASP A 76 -20.03 5.45 -17.34
CA ASP A 76 -21.32 6.17 -17.41
C ASP A 76 -22.45 5.72 -16.45
N LYS A 77 -22.22 4.83 -15.48
CA LYS A 77 -23.35 4.27 -14.68
C LYS A 77 -23.65 4.93 -13.33
N PHE A 78 -22.78 5.81 -12.83
CA PHE A 78 -22.87 6.29 -11.43
C PHE A 78 -22.68 7.81 -11.26
N GLY A 79 -22.50 8.56 -12.36
CA GLY A 79 -22.16 9.98 -12.33
C GLY A 79 -23.32 10.88 -12.76
N GLY A 80 -24.25 11.15 -11.85
CA GLY A 80 -25.05 12.37 -11.95
C GLY A 80 -24.20 13.59 -11.60
N GLU A 81 -24.54 14.76 -12.16
CA GLU A 81 -23.87 16.01 -11.80
C GLU A 81 -23.99 16.25 -10.28
N GLY A 82 -22.86 16.45 -9.60
CA GLY A 82 -22.81 16.65 -8.15
C GLY A 82 -22.77 15.39 -7.28
N CYS A 83 -22.75 14.20 -7.88
CA CYS A 83 -22.60 12.94 -7.15
C CYS A 83 -21.13 12.51 -7.03
N TYR A 84 -20.79 11.79 -5.95
CA TYR A 84 -19.45 11.31 -5.64
C TYR A 84 -19.43 9.78 -5.51
N PRO A 85 -18.28 9.13 -5.75
CA PRO A 85 -18.12 7.69 -5.58
C PRO A 85 -18.11 7.28 -4.10
N THR A 86 -18.79 6.18 -3.77
CA THR A 86 -18.78 5.59 -2.43
C THR A 86 -18.02 4.27 -2.40
N PHE A 87 -17.38 3.99 -1.28
CA PHE A 87 -16.54 2.82 -1.04
C PHE A 87 -16.92 2.16 0.29
N GLU A 88 -16.61 0.88 0.39
CA GLU A 88 -16.62 0.12 1.64
C GLU A 88 -15.17 -0.22 2.00
N LEU A 89 -14.87 -0.42 3.29
CA LEU A 89 -13.49 -0.59 3.77
C LEU A 89 -12.75 -1.76 3.11
N ASP A 90 -13.47 -2.84 2.82
CA ASP A 90 -12.95 -4.07 2.21
C ASP A 90 -13.00 -4.10 0.68
N SER A 91 -13.53 -3.05 0.05
CA SER A 91 -13.70 -3.02 -1.39
C SER A 91 -12.57 -2.27 -2.08
N CYS A 92 -11.91 -2.92 -3.04
CA CYS A 92 -10.95 -2.24 -3.92
C CYS A 92 -11.64 -1.16 -4.75
N CYS A 93 -12.77 -1.53 -5.35
CA CYS A 93 -13.47 -0.69 -6.28
C CYS A 93 -14.63 0.03 -5.61
N ARG A 94 -15.09 1.07 -6.28
CA ARG A 94 -16.30 1.79 -5.91
C ARG A 94 -17.47 0.82 -5.79
N THR A 95 -18.19 0.87 -4.67
CA THR A 95 -19.39 0.07 -4.42
C THR A 95 -20.67 0.77 -4.87
N GLY A 96 -20.65 2.11 -4.97
CA GLY A 96 -21.79 2.88 -5.45
C GLY A 96 -21.50 4.36 -5.68
N SER A 97 -22.55 5.17 -5.71
CA SER A 97 -22.43 6.63 -5.68
C SER A 97 -23.50 7.25 -4.82
N SER A 98 -23.19 8.43 -4.28
CA SER A 98 -24.10 9.23 -3.48
C SER A 98 -24.07 10.67 -3.97
N CYS A 99 -25.21 11.35 -3.89
CA CYS A 99 -25.35 12.76 -4.24
C CYS A 99 -25.58 13.63 -2.98
N SER A 100 -25.43 13.03 -1.79
CA SER A 100 -25.50 13.78 -0.54
C SER A 100 -24.40 14.84 -0.49
N LYS A 101 -24.74 15.99 0.08
CA LYS A 101 -23.79 17.07 0.38
C LYS A 101 -23.46 17.12 1.86
N GLU A 102 -24.09 16.28 2.67
CA GLU A 102 -23.92 16.27 4.12
C GLU A 102 -22.57 15.64 4.49
N GLU A 103 -21.80 16.37 5.29
CA GLU A 103 -20.53 15.93 5.85
C GLU A 103 -20.82 15.41 7.27
N VAL A 104 -20.80 14.08 7.41
CA VAL A 104 -21.19 13.38 8.65
C VAL A 104 -19.99 12.92 9.47
N CYS A 105 -18.81 12.85 8.84
CA CYS A 105 -17.55 12.57 9.51
C CYS A 105 -16.66 13.80 9.47
N GLU A 106 -15.88 14.04 10.53
CA GLU A 106 -14.85 15.08 10.55
C GLU A 106 -13.50 14.46 10.94
N PHE A 107 -12.45 14.87 10.24
CA PHE A 107 -11.07 14.55 10.59
C PHE A 107 -10.14 15.68 10.17
N GLY A 108 -9.25 16.13 11.08
CA GLY A 108 -8.27 17.17 10.78
C GLY A 108 -8.88 18.48 10.27
N GLY A 109 -10.09 18.84 10.73
CA GLY A 109 -10.84 20.01 10.27
C GLY A 109 -11.42 19.90 8.85
N THR A 110 -11.40 18.70 8.25
CA THR A 110 -12.03 18.40 6.97
C THR A 110 -13.28 17.56 7.19
N GLY A 111 -14.40 17.98 6.61
CA GLY A 111 -15.64 17.22 6.58
C GLY A 111 -15.62 16.16 5.46
N TYR A 112 -16.17 14.99 5.76
CA TYR A 112 -16.27 13.86 4.83
C TYR A 112 -17.70 13.35 4.79
N ARG A 113 -18.09 12.89 3.60
CA ARG A 113 -19.43 12.37 3.33
C ARG A 113 -19.46 10.85 3.49
N LEU A 114 -20.63 10.30 3.78
CA LEU A 114 -20.79 8.85 3.96
C LEU A 114 -20.29 8.07 2.74
N GLY A 115 -19.51 7.00 2.98
CA GLY A 115 -18.87 6.18 1.95
C GLY A 115 -17.67 6.82 1.28
N GLN A 116 -17.26 8.04 1.66
CA GLN A 116 -16.08 8.69 1.10
C GLN A 116 -14.81 8.12 1.73
N MET A 117 -13.80 7.87 0.90
CA MET A 117 -12.46 7.52 1.37
C MET A 117 -11.76 8.75 1.95
N MET A 118 -11.22 8.58 3.16
CA MET A 118 -10.54 9.62 3.92
C MET A 118 -9.04 9.49 3.71
N LYS A 119 -8.39 10.61 3.40
CA LYS A 119 -6.93 10.70 3.33
C LYS A 119 -6.42 11.12 4.71
N ILE A 120 -5.47 10.37 5.26
CA ILE A 120 -4.83 10.65 6.55
C ILE A 120 -3.39 11.11 6.29
N PRO A 121 -3.12 12.42 6.20
CA PRO A 121 -1.79 12.93 5.84
C PRO A 121 -0.69 12.52 6.82
N GLU A 122 -1.03 12.42 8.11
CA GLU A 122 -0.10 12.05 9.18
C GLU A 122 0.34 10.59 9.07
N ASN A 123 -0.47 9.75 8.43
CA ASN A 123 -0.15 8.34 8.18
C ASN A 123 -0.68 7.89 6.81
N PRO A 124 0.14 8.01 5.74
CA PRO A 124 -0.25 7.58 4.39
C PRO A 124 -0.57 6.09 4.27
N CYS A 125 -0.16 5.28 5.24
CA CYS A 125 -0.47 3.84 5.31
C CYS A 125 -1.78 3.54 6.04
N LEU A 126 -2.52 4.55 6.48
CA LEU A 126 -3.83 4.36 7.06
C LEU A 126 -4.89 4.86 6.09
N THR A 127 -5.74 3.93 5.65
CA THR A 127 -6.90 4.25 4.80
C THR A 127 -8.15 4.09 5.64
N CYS A 128 -9.00 5.12 5.65
CA CYS A 128 -10.28 5.07 6.35
C CYS A 128 -11.44 5.37 5.40
N ILE A 129 -12.61 4.85 5.74
CA ILE A 129 -13.88 5.19 5.10
C ILE A 129 -14.74 5.93 6.11
N CYS A 130 -15.38 7.02 5.68
CA CYS A 130 -16.42 7.66 6.47
C CYS A 130 -17.67 6.76 6.45
N ASP A 131 -17.95 6.06 7.54
CA ASP A 131 -19.14 5.24 7.73
C ASP A 131 -19.90 5.65 9.00
N GLU A 132 -21.03 5.00 9.27
CA GLU A 132 -21.85 5.30 10.46
C GLU A 132 -21.14 4.98 11.79
N ASN A 133 -20.07 4.17 11.75
CA ASN A 133 -19.28 3.80 12.92
C ASN A 133 -18.10 4.76 13.15
N TRP A 134 -17.94 5.79 12.31
CA TRP A 134 -16.85 6.74 12.42
C TRP A 134 -16.90 7.50 13.75
N ASN A 135 -15.88 7.30 14.58
CA ASN A 135 -15.64 8.03 15.82
C ASN A 135 -14.16 8.42 15.95
N GLY A 136 -13.49 8.59 14.81
CA GLY A 136 -12.07 8.94 14.72
C GLY A 136 -11.14 7.75 14.48
N VAL A 137 -9.88 8.07 14.20
CA VAL A 137 -8.82 7.10 13.81
C VAL A 137 -8.49 6.07 14.90
N LEU A 138 -8.74 6.39 16.18
CA LEU A 138 -8.42 5.51 17.29
C LEU A 138 -9.29 4.24 17.33
N ASN A 139 -10.42 4.24 16.64
CA ASN A 139 -11.29 3.08 16.53
C ASN A 139 -11.09 2.39 15.18
N ASN A 140 -10.59 1.16 15.22
CA ASN A 140 -10.02 0.48 14.06
C ASN A 140 -11.08 -0.14 13.11
N SER A 141 -12.38 0.08 13.34
CA SER A 141 -13.44 -0.54 12.53
C SER A 141 -13.62 0.11 11.17
N SER A 142 -13.39 1.42 11.06
CA SER A 142 -13.59 2.20 9.83
C SER A 142 -12.28 2.50 9.10
N CYS A 143 -11.15 2.01 9.64
CA CYS A 143 -9.80 2.24 9.15
C CYS A 143 -9.07 0.93 8.95
N ARG A 144 -8.08 0.94 8.05
CA ARG A 144 -7.20 -0.19 7.78
C ARG A 144 -5.79 0.27 7.54
N VAL A 145 -4.85 -0.45 8.16
CA VAL A 145 -3.43 -0.27 7.92
C VAL A 145 -3.04 -1.03 6.66
N ILE A 146 -2.45 -0.34 5.70
CA ILE A 146 -1.83 -0.91 4.53
C ILE A 146 -0.40 -1.32 4.88
N THR A 147 -0.09 -2.58 4.63
CA THR A 147 1.26 -3.13 4.55
C THR A 147 1.66 -3.22 3.08
N CYS A 148 2.95 -3.27 2.77
CA CYS A 148 3.45 -3.27 1.38
C CYS A 148 4.16 -4.60 1.06
N PRO A 149 3.44 -5.71 0.84
CA PRO A 149 4.07 -7.00 0.55
C PRO A 149 4.87 -7.01 -0.76
N ASP A 150 4.59 -6.10 -1.70
CA ASP A 150 5.38 -5.95 -2.94
C ASP A 150 6.85 -5.67 -2.66
N LEU A 151 7.19 -5.02 -1.54
CA LEU A 151 8.59 -4.82 -1.15
C LEU A 151 9.30 -6.15 -0.93
N ASP A 152 8.59 -7.13 -0.37
CA ASP A 152 9.12 -8.46 -0.08
C ASP A 152 9.14 -9.33 -1.36
N GLU A 153 8.26 -9.06 -2.34
CA GLU A 153 8.35 -9.64 -3.69
C GLU A 153 9.66 -9.21 -4.40
N HIS A 154 9.99 -7.91 -4.29
CA HIS A 154 11.14 -7.30 -4.96
C HIS A 154 12.42 -7.35 -4.10
N TRP A 155 12.51 -8.26 -3.13
CA TRP A 155 13.68 -8.36 -2.23
C TRP A 155 15.01 -8.47 -2.97
N ARG A 156 15.02 -9.13 -4.14
CA ARG A 156 16.22 -9.22 -4.99
C ARG A 156 16.67 -7.87 -5.55
N MET A 157 15.73 -7.00 -5.90
CA MET A 157 16.06 -5.65 -6.35
C MET A 157 16.66 -4.86 -5.19
N LEU A 158 16.15 -5.05 -3.96
CA LEU A 158 16.74 -4.44 -2.77
C LEU A 158 18.16 -4.98 -2.51
N ASP A 159 18.39 -6.28 -2.67
CA ASP A 159 19.72 -6.91 -2.58
C ASP A 159 20.68 -6.42 -3.68
N GLU A 160 20.16 -6.11 -4.87
CA GLU A 160 20.90 -5.50 -5.98
C GLU A 160 21.05 -3.97 -5.85
N LYS A 161 20.74 -3.42 -4.67
CA LYS A 161 20.86 -1.98 -4.31
C LYS A 161 19.91 -1.05 -5.07
N CYS A 162 18.79 -1.56 -5.58
CA CYS A 162 17.73 -0.72 -6.12
C CYS A 162 17.02 0.04 -5.00
N ILE A 163 16.68 1.30 -5.28
CA ILE A 163 16.05 2.22 -4.33
C ILE A 163 14.53 2.28 -4.59
N PRO A 164 13.68 1.97 -3.59
CA PRO A 164 12.24 2.17 -3.73
C PRO A 164 11.89 3.65 -3.77
N VAL A 165 11.11 4.06 -4.78
CA VAL A 165 10.64 5.44 -4.96
C VAL A 165 9.20 5.54 -4.49
N TYR A 166 8.89 6.57 -3.72
CA TYR A 166 7.58 6.82 -3.14
C TYR A 166 7.03 8.15 -3.64
N TYR A 167 5.74 8.20 -3.99
CA TYR A 167 5.04 9.48 -4.04
C TYR A 167 4.86 10.04 -2.62
N PRO A 168 4.85 11.38 -2.43
CA PRO A 168 4.75 11.99 -1.10
C PRO A 168 3.56 11.52 -0.25
N SER A 169 2.43 11.20 -0.90
CA SER A 169 1.19 10.75 -0.26
C SER A 169 0.97 9.23 -0.34
N ALA A 170 1.94 8.45 -0.82
CA ALA A 170 1.80 7.02 -0.98
C ALA A 170 2.39 6.26 0.21
N CYS A 171 1.68 5.21 0.66
CA CYS A 171 2.21 4.28 1.66
C CYS A 171 3.33 3.39 1.08
N CYS A 172 3.07 2.81 -0.09
CA CYS A 172 3.93 1.84 -0.75
C CYS A 172 4.70 2.49 -1.91
N PRO A 173 5.88 1.94 -2.28
CA PRO A 173 6.62 2.46 -3.40
C PRO A 173 5.87 2.21 -4.71
N ILE A 174 6.12 3.07 -5.68
CA ILE A 174 5.50 3.00 -7.02
C ILE A 174 6.46 2.43 -8.07
N GLU A 175 7.76 2.52 -7.80
CA GLU A 175 8.82 2.07 -8.69
C GLU A 175 10.09 1.79 -7.88
N PHE A 176 11.03 1.08 -8.50
CA PHE A 176 12.38 0.88 -7.97
C PHE A 176 13.38 1.42 -8.98
N HIS A 177 14.29 2.28 -8.51
CA HIS A 177 15.40 2.78 -9.32
C HIS A 177 16.65 1.96 -9.02
N CYS A 178 17.12 1.22 -10.01
CA CYS A 178 18.36 0.46 -9.92
C CYS A 178 19.48 1.23 -10.64
N GLU A 179 20.64 1.38 -10.01
CA GLU A 179 21.83 1.79 -10.76
C GLU A 179 22.20 0.66 -11.72
N THR A 180 21.94 0.84 -13.02
CA THR A 180 22.58 0.00 -14.03
C THR A 180 24.08 0.25 -13.91
N LYS A 181 24.87 -0.82 -13.71
CA LYS A 181 26.34 -0.77 -13.65
C LYS A 181 26.83 0.27 -14.66
N LYS A 182 27.60 1.26 -14.19
CA LYS A 182 28.29 2.23 -15.05
C LYS A 182 28.87 1.47 -16.25
N GLU A 183 28.51 1.91 -17.46
CA GLU A 183 29.28 1.55 -18.65
C GLU A 183 30.73 1.95 -18.35
N GLU A 184 31.61 0.97 -18.22
CA GLU A 184 33.04 1.20 -18.16
C GLU A 184 33.44 1.76 -19.54
N ILE A 185 33.79 3.05 -19.58
CA ILE A 185 34.43 3.70 -20.73
C ILE A 185 35.91 3.37 -20.72
#